data_AF-A0A963NTD7-F1
#
_entry.id   AF-A0A963NTD7-F1
#
_cell.length_a   1.000
_cell.length_b   1.000
_cell.length_c   1.000
_cell.angle_alpha   90.00
_cell.angle_beta   90.00
_cell.angle_gamma   90.00
#
_symmetry.space_group_name_H-M   'P 1'
#
loop_
_entity.id
_entity.type
_entity.pdbx_description
1 polymer ?
#
loop_
_entity_poly.entity_id
_entity_poly.type
_entity_poly.pdbx_seq_one_letter_code
_entity_poly.pdbx_strand_id
1 'polypeptide(L)'
;MGSAGAEVAAGAGSSAAAPIYRSWAKAYSKATGARVEYDSIGSSAGMKKILQQAVGFGATDVHPREKDLIDGGLVVFPVAITGISP
;
A
#
# COMPACT_ATOMS: atom_id res chain seq x y z
N MET A 1 -23.87 -19.80 -2.01
CA MET A 1 -22.86 -19.75 -0.93
C MET A 1 -21.52 -19.43 -1.57
N GLY A 2 -21.17 -18.15 -1.69
CA GLY A 2 -19.88 -17.75 -2.24
C GLY A 2 -18.79 -18.05 -1.22
N SER A 3 -17.79 -18.83 -1.60
CA SER A 3 -16.60 -19.07 -0.79
C SER A 3 -15.96 -17.73 -0.44
N ALA A 4 -15.93 -17.36 0.83
CA ALA A 4 -15.03 -16.34 1.34
C ALA A 4 -13.60 -16.89 1.22
N GLY A 5 -13.04 -16.86 0.02
CA GLY A 5 -11.60 -17.01 -0.16
C GLY A 5 -10.93 -15.89 0.63
N ALA A 6 -9.91 -16.22 1.42
CA ALA A 6 -9.17 -15.23 2.18
C ALA A 6 -8.72 -14.10 1.24
N GLU A 7 -9.41 -12.95 1.31
CA GLU A 7 -9.18 -11.82 0.43
C GLU A 7 -7.77 -11.29 0.72
N VAL A 8 -6.88 -11.36 -0.27
CA VAL A 8 -5.52 -10.88 -0.13
C VAL A 8 -5.52 -9.40 -0.46
N ALA A 9 -5.25 -8.55 0.53
CA ALA A 9 -5.08 -7.13 0.28
C ALA A 9 -3.70 -6.90 -0.34
N ALA A 10 -3.66 -6.59 -1.63
CA ALA A 10 -2.42 -6.31 -2.35
C ALA A 10 -2.12 -4.80 -2.38
N GLY A 11 -0.89 -4.43 -2.04
CA GLY A 11 -0.40 -3.06 -2.15
C GLY A 11 1.00 -2.96 -2.71
N ALA A 12 1.37 -1.75 -3.13
CA ALA A 12 2.69 -1.47 -3.69
C ALA A 12 3.14 -0.02 -3.48
N GLY A 13 4.46 0.21 -3.40
CA GLY A 13 5.01 1.57 -3.43
C GLY A 13 6.26 1.77 -2.61
N SER A 14 6.26 2.82 -1.76
CA SER A 14 7.37 3.26 -0.92
C SER A 14 8.25 2.13 -0.41
N SER A 15 9.53 2.17 -0.81
CA SER A 15 10.53 1.24 -0.30
C SER A 15 10.94 1.60 1.13
N ALA A 16 10.89 2.88 1.50
CA ALA A 16 11.23 3.36 2.83
C ALA A 16 10.24 2.84 3.89
N ALA A 17 8.95 2.81 3.57
CA ALA A 17 7.90 2.28 4.45
C ALA A 17 7.72 0.74 4.35
N ALA A 18 8.40 0.06 3.42
CA ALA A 18 8.26 -1.38 3.23
C ALA A 18 8.47 -2.21 4.52
N PRO A 19 9.46 -1.90 5.40
CA PRO A 19 9.66 -2.66 6.63
C PRO A 19 8.44 -2.64 7.57
N ILE A 20 7.77 -1.48 7.71
CA ILE A 20 6.61 -1.36 8.60
C ILE A 20 5.38 -2.08 8.03
N TYR A 21 5.12 -1.95 6.71
CA TYR A 21 4.02 -2.67 6.05
C TYR A 21 4.18 -4.19 6.16
N ARG A 22 5.39 -4.71 5.94
CA ARG A 22 5.66 -6.16 6.06
C ARG A 22 5.53 -6.66 7.49
N SER A 23 5.98 -5.87 8.47
CA SER A 23 5.83 -6.20 9.89
C SER A 23 4.35 -6.28 10.29
N TRP A 24 3.56 -5.27 9.92
CA TRP A 24 2.12 -5.26 10.19
C TRP A 24 1.38 -6.35 9.42
N ALA A 25 1.70 -6.61 8.15
CA ALA A 25 1.10 -7.70 7.38
C ALA A 25 1.30 -9.06 8.07
N LYS A 26 2.52 -9.33 8.57
CA LYS A 26 2.82 -10.56 9.33
C LYS A 26 2.02 -10.63 10.63
N ALA A 27 1.98 -9.55 11.39
CA ALA A 27 1.25 -9.50 12.65
C ALA A 27 -0.27 -9.65 12.44
N TYR A 28 -0.82 -8.95 11.45
CA TYR A 28 -2.22 -9.03 11.06
C TYR A 28 -2.59 -10.44 10.62
N SER A 29 -1.76 -11.06 9.76
CA SER A 29 -2.00 -12.43 9.31
C SER A 29 -1.98 -13.44 10.45
N LYS A 30 -1.07 -13.28 11.41
CA LYS A 30 -1.04 -14.12 12.62
C LYS A 30 -2.30 -13.95 13.48
N ALA A 31 -2.85 -12.74 13.55
CA ALA A 31 -4.01 -12.44 14.39
C ALA A 31 -5.35 -12.81 13.74
N THR A 32 -5.47 -12.69 12.42
CA THR A 32 -6.77 -12.80 11.71
C THR A 32 -6.83 -13.91 10.68
N GLY A 33 -5.68 -14.45 10.25
CA GLY A 33 -5.59 -15.37 9.11
C GLY A 33 -5.70 -14.70 7.74
N ALA A 34 -6.05 -13.42 7.67
CA ALA A 34 -6.07 -12.66 6.41
C ALA A 34 -4.64 -12.38 5.92
N ARG A 35 -4.47 -12.12 4.62
CA ARG A 35 -3.16 -11.84 4.03
C ARG A 35 -3.11 -10.43 3.47
N VAL A 36 -1.99 -9.77 3.72
CA VAL A 36 -1.64 -8.49 3.10
C VAL A 36 -0.32 -8.69 2.38
N GLU A 37 -0.29 -8.40 1.09
CA GLU A 37 0.91 -8.47 0.26
C GLU A 37 1.37 -7.06 -0.08
N TYR A 38 2.69 -6.84 0.01
CA TYR A 38 3.28 -5.53 -0.24
C TYR A 38 4.51 -5.60 -1.14
N ASP A 39 4.38 -5.01 -2.33
CA ASP A 39 5.42 -4.94 -3.35
C ASP A 39 6.23 -3.62 -3.22
N SER A 40 7.51 -3.76 -2.90
CA SER A 40 8.42 -2.62 -2.66
C SER A 40 9.06 -2.19 -3.97
N ILE A 41 8.41 -1.27 -4.67
CA ILE A 41 8.80 -0.83 -6.04
C ILE A 41 9.11 0.66 -6.13
N GLY A 42 9.08 1.38 -5.01
CA GLY A 42 9.24 2.82 -4.95
C GLY A 42 7.93 3.60 -5.17
N SER A 43 7.88 4.81 -4.62
CA SER A 43 6.69 5.66 -4.55
C SER A 43 6.04 5.93 -5.92
N SER A 44 6.83 6.27 -6.95
CA SER A 44 6.30 6.56 -8.29
C SER A 44 5.67 5.34 -8.96
N ALA A 45 6.28 4.16 -8.82
CA ALA A 45 5.74 2.93 -9.40
C ALA A 45 4.49 2.46 -8.63
N GLY A 46 4.45 2.65 -7.31
CA GLY A 46 3.25 2.42 -6.49
C GLY A 46 2.08 3.30 -6.91
N MET A 47 2.32 4.61 -7.07
CA MET A 47 1.30 5.55 -7.57
C MET A 47 0.76 5.15 -8.94
N LYS A 48 1.62 4.69 -9.84
CA LYS A 48 1.18 4.18 -11.15
C LYS A 48 0.28 2.94 -11.00
N LYS A 49 0.65 1.97 -10.15
CA LYS A 49 -0.15 0.75 -9.95
C LYS A 49 -1.54 1.05 -9.35
N ILE A 50 -1.63 1.95 -8.36
CA ILE A 50 -2.94 2.28 -7.75
C ILE A 50 -3.83 3.06 -8.71
N LEU A 51 -3.29 3.99 -9.51
CA LEU A 51 -4.04 4.69 -10.55
C LEU A 51 -4.52 3.76 -11.68
N GLN A 52 -3.79 2.68 -11.94
CA GLN A 52 -4.19 1.61 -12.87
C GLN A 52 -5.12 0.57 -12.22
N GLN A 53 -5.50 0.76 -10.95
CA GLN A 53 -6.30 -0.18 -10.16
C GLN A 53 -5.70 -1.60 -10.11
N ALA A 54 -4.39 -1.72 -10.30
CA ALA A 54 -3.68 -3.00 -10.30
C ALA A 54 -3.39 -3.52 -8.87
N VAL A 55 -3.57 -2.67 -7.86
CA VAL A 55 -3.42 -2.97 -6.44
C VAL A 55 -4.56 -2.30 -5.66
N GLY A 56 -4.89 -2.84 -4.48
CA GLY A 56 -5.94 -2.29 -3.62
C GLY A 56 -5.50 -1.05 -2.84
N PHE A 57 -4.18 -0.87 -2.62
CA PHE A 57 -3.64 0.35 -2.02
C PHE A 57 -2.24 0.69 -2.56
N GLY A 58 -1.95 1.99 -2.61
CA GLY A 58 -0.63 2.53 -2.94
C GLY A 58 0.04 3.13 -1.70
N ALA A 59 1.38 3.14 -1.68
CA ALA A 59 2.14 3.86 -0.67
C ALA A 59 3.15 4.82 -1.32
N THR A 60 3.20 6.05 -0.85
CA THR A 60 4.10 7.08 -1.38
C THR A 60 4.68 7.95 -0.28
N ASP A 61 5.97 8.26 -0.38
CA ASP A 61 6.68 9.22 0.48
C ASP A 61 6.56 10.66 -0.05
N VAL A 62 5.98 10.83 -1.24
CA VAL A 62 5.76 12.11 -1.91
C VAL A 62 4.27 12.41 -1.92
N HIS A 63 3.89 13.64 -1.56
CA HIS A 63 2.51 14.08 -1.63
C HIS A 63 1.98 13.95 -3.07
N PRO A 64 0.91 13.17 -3.33
CA PRO A 64 0.31 13.05 -4.66
C PRO A 64 -0.21 14.39 -5.16
N ARG A 65 -0.26 14.56 -6.48
CA ARG A 65 -0.96 15.71 -7.07
C ARG A 65 -2.46 15.52 -6.86
N GLU A 66 -3.15 16.59 -6.50
CA GLU A 66 -4.60 16.57 -6.28
C GLU A 66 -5.38 16.00 -7.47
N LYS A 67 -4.98 16.34 -8.71
CA LYS A 67 -5.57 15.78 -9.92
C LYS A 67 -5.51 14.26 -9.97
N ASP A 68 -4.41 13.64 -9.52
CA ASP A 68 -4.24 12.19 -9.58
C ASP A 68 -5.15 11.52 -8.53
N LEU A 69 -5.40 12.20 -7.40
CA LEU A 69 -6.35 11.73 -6.38
C LEU A 69 -7.79 11.81 -6.89
N ILE A 70 -8.18 12.92 -7.51
CA ILE A 70 -9.53 13.11 -8.05
C ILE A 70 -9.80 12.14 -9.20
N ASP A 71 -8.91 12.10 -10.20
CA ASP A 71 -9.06 11.26 -11.39
C ASP A 71 -9.07 9.76 -11.02
N GLY A 72 -8.28 9.38 -10.03
CA GLY A 72 -8.21 8.00 -9.54
C GLY A 72 -9.24 7.64 -8.47
N GLY A 73 -10.07 8.59 -8.00
CA GLY A 73 -10.99 8.38 -6.88
C GLY A 73 -10.28 7.94 -5.59
N LEU A 74 -9.06 8.44 -5.36
CA LEU A 74 -8.19 8.01 -4.27
C LEU A 74 -8.32 8.90 -3.04
N VAL A 75 -8.27 8.29 -1.87
CA VAL A 75 -8.11 8.98 -0.58
C VAL A 75 -6.69 8.74 -0.08
N VAL A 76 -6.04 9.79 0.39
CA VAL A 76 -4.70 9.70 0.99
C VAL A 76 -4.78 10.02 2.48
N PHE A 77 -4.07 9.26 3.30
CA PHE A 77 -3.92 9.53 4.73
C PHE A 77 -2.49 9.19 5.17
N PRO A 78 -1.90 9.94 6.11
CA PRO A 78 -0.59 9.62 6.66
C PRO A 78 -0.60 8.28 7.42
N VAL A 79 0.43 7.46 7.22
CA VAL A 79 0.54 6.12 7.84
C VAL A 79 1.73 6.02 8.80
N ALA A 80 2.90 6.52 8.42
CA ALA A 80 4.12 6.47 9.21
C ALA A 80 5.04 7.64 8.85
N ILE A 81 5.96 7.96 9.77
CA ILE A 81 7.04 8.92 9.54
C ILE A 81 8.35 8.14 9.44
N THR A 82 9.08 8.30 8.34
CA THR A 82 10.38 7.66 8.10
C THR A 82 11.51 8.66 8.25
N GLY A 83 12.61 8.26 8.92
CA GLY A 83 13.86 9.02 8.94
C GLY A 83 14.80 8.58 7.81
N ILE A 84 15.52 9.53 7.22
CA ILE A 84 16.59 9.28 6.25
C ILE A 84 17.88 9.85 6.84
N SER A 85 18.95 9.05 6.90
CA SER A 85 20.29 9.47 7.29
C SER A 85 21.22 9.42 6.08
N PRO A 86 22.14 10.40 5.92
CA PRO A 86 23.27 10.31 4.99
C PRO A 86 24.17 9.11 5.28
#